data_AF-A0A8J3WTG1-F1
#
_entry.id   AF-A0A8J3WTG1-F1
#
_cell.length_a   1.000
_cell.length_b   1.000
_cell.length_c   1.000
_cell.angle_alpha   90.00
_cell.angle_beta   90.00
_cell.angle_gamma   90.00
#
_symmetry.space_group_name_H-M   'P 1'
#
loop_
_entity.id
_entity.type
_entity.pdbx_description
1 polymer ?
#
loop_
_entity_poly.entity_id
_entity_poly.type
_entity_poly.pdbx_seq_one_letter_code
_entity_poly.pdbx_strand_id
1 'polypeptide(L)'
;MGYELRVERQAPLSFAELANVLGRAGFEFRGSPESGEVLARHGDGVHAVAVWNGALSGAPGSDWHVAQLARVSGLLGARLVGEDGESYAIRDGVVEQTGDQAAYEFGRLEEILAAGPATWRA
;
A
#
# COMPACT_ATOMS: atom_id res chain seq x y z
N MET A 1 -11.05 9.12 -12.69
CA MET A 1 -11.12 9.47 -11.26
C MET A 1 -10.32 8.41 -10.55
N GLY A 2 -9.21 8.77 -9.92
CA GLY A 2 -8.32 7.81 -9.25
C GLY A 2 -8.82 7.62 -7.83
N TYR A 3 -9.01 6.36 -7.45
CA TYR A 3 -9.41 5.97 -6.11
C TYR A 3 -8.19 6.03 -5.18
N GLU A 4 -8.32 6.60 -3.98
CA GLU A 4 -7.22 6.77 -3.01
C GLU A 4 -7.36 5.80 -1.81
N LEU A 5 -6.24 5.21 -1.41
CA LEU A 5 -6.10 4.48 -0.15
C LEU A 5 -5.21 5.25 0.82
N ARG A 6 -5.64 5.36 2.08
CA ARG A 6 -4.93 6.07 3.14
C ARG A 6 -4.46 5.12 4.22
N VAL A 7 -3.22 5.30 4.66
CA VAL A 7 -2.62 4.54 5.77
C VAL A 7 -2.89 5.30 7.07
N GLU A 8 -3.85 4.82 7.85
CA GLU A 8 -4.29 5.44 9.09
C GLU A 8 -3.70 4.76 10.33
N ARG A 9 -3.22 5.58 11.28
CA ARG A 9 -2.74 5.14 12.58
C ARG A 9 -3.30 6.05 13.67
N GLN A 10 -3.48 5.48 14.87
CA GLN A 10 -3.81 6.28 16.06
C GLN A 10 -2.62 7.14 16.51
N ALA A 11 -1.40 6.61 16.42
CA ALA A 11 -0.18 7.36 16.74
C ALA A 11 0.41 7.98 15.46
N PRO A 12 0.90 9.24 15.51
CA PRO A 12 1.57 9.86 14.37
C PRO A 12 2.77 9.03 13.91
N LEU A 13 2.88 8.79 12.60
CA LEU A 13 4.04 8.15 11.99
C LEU A 13 5.14 9.20 11.78
N SER A 14 6.34 8.93 12.29
CA SER A 14 7.51 9.77 11.99
C SER A 14 8.19 9.32 10.69
N PHE A 15 8.85 10.25 10.00
CA PHE A 15 9.62 9.90 8.81
C PHE A 15 10.74 8.88 9.11
N ALA A 16 11.42 9.02 10.24
CA ALA A 16 12.48 8.09 10.64
C ALA A 16 11.96 6.67 10.87
N GLU A 17 10.78 6.53 11.48
CA GLU A 17 10.09 5.24 11.63
C GLU A 17 9.70 4.66 10.27
N LEU A 18 9.09 5.47 9.39
CA LEU A 18 8.72 5.05 8.04
C LEU A 18 9.93 4.54 7.25
N ALA A 19 11.01 5.33 7.18
CA ALA A 19 12.20 4.97 6.41
C ALA A 19 12.87 3.71 6.95
N ASN A 20 12.93 3.54 8.28
CA ASN A 20 13.50 2.37 8.92
C ASN A 20 12.67 1.09 8.66
N VAL A 21 11.36 1.15 8.91
CA VAL A 21 10.48 -0.02 8.75
C VAL A 21 10.40 -0.45 7.29
N LEU A 22 10.16 0.51 6.39
CA LEU A 22 9.96 0.21 4.97
C LEU A 22 11.27 -0.18 4.28
N GLY A 23 12.40 0.47 4.63
CA GLY A 23 13.72 0.11 4.12
C GLY A 23 14.12 -1.33 4.45
N ARG A 24 13.85 -1.78 5.69
CA ARG A 24 14.10 -3.18 6.09
C ARG A 24 13.19 -4.18 5.37
N ALA A 25 12.04 -3.74 4.89
CA ALA A 25 11.11 -4.56 4.11
C ALA A 25 11.37 -4.52 2.59
N GLY A 26 12.43 -3.82 2.15
CA GLY A 26 12.84 -3.75 0.74
C GLY A 26 12.13 -2.68 -0.07
N PHE A 27 11.39 -1.77 0.56
CA PHE A 27 10.88 -0.58 -0.10
C PHE A 27 11.97 0.50 -0.14
N GLU A 28 11.92 1.32 -1.19
CA GLU A 28 12.78 2.50 -1.32
C GLU A 28 11.96 3.76 -1.03
N PHE A 29 12.66 4.82 -0.60
CA PHE A 29 12.07 6.14 -0.44
C PHE A 29 12.79 7.12 -1.34
N ARG A 30 12.01 7.96 -2.05
CA ARG A 30 12.51 9.05 -2.88
C ARG A 30 11.86 10.35 -2.44
N GLY A 31 12.65 11.31 -1.98
CA GLY A 31 12.16 12.63 -1.58
C GLY A 31 12.85 13.14 -0.31
N SER A 32 12.13 13.94 0.46
CA SER A 32 12.56 14.51 1.74
C SER A 32 11.65 14.06 2.89
N PRO A 33 12.03 14.36 4.15
CA PRO A 33 11.18 14.09 5.31
C PRO A 33 9.81 14.78 5.27
N GLU A 34 9.64 15.85 4.50
CA GLU A 34 8.39 16.61 4.36
C GLU A 34 7.52 16.11 3.21
N SER A 35 8.13 15.57 2.14
CA SER A 35 7.40 15.10 0.96
C SER A 35 8.21 14.07 0.18
N GLY A 36 7.59 12.98 -0.26
CA GLY A 36 8.24 12.00 -1.10
C GLY A 36 7.35 10.83 -1.51
N GLU A 37 7.99 9.79 -2.06
CA GLU A 37 7.35 8.60 -2.58
C GLU A 37 7.95 7.35 -1.93
N VAL A 38 7.09 6.40 -1.60
CA VAL A 38 7.47 5.02 -1.30
C VAL A 38 7.42 4.24 -2.59
N LEU A 39 8.51 3.52 -2.86
CA LEU A 39 8.76 2.82 -4.10
C LEU A 39 8.91 1.32 -3.82
N ALA A 40 8.36 0.49 -4.70
CA ALA A 40 8.55 -0.95 -4.70
C ALA A 40 9.15 -1.41 -6.04
N ARG A 41 10.05 -2.39 -5.97
CA ARG A 41 10.64 -3.01 -7.16
C ARG A 41 9.81 -4.18 -7.64
N HIS A 42 9.72 -4.32 -8.96
CA HIS A 42 9.25 -5.53 -9.63
C HIS A 42 10.02 -5.71 -10.94
N GLY A 43 10.64 -6.88 -11.12
CA GLY A 43 11.61 -7.08 -12.19
C GLY A 43 12.71 -6.02 -12.17
N ASP A 44 12.96 -5.39 -13.31
CA ASP A 44 13.93 -4.28 -13.45
C ASP A 44 13.29 -2.90 -13.18
N GLY A 45 11.99 -2.84 -12.88
CA GLY A 45 11.22 -1.63 -12.68
C GLY A 45 11.13 -1.16 -11.23
N VAL A 46 10.94 0.15 -11.05
CA VAL A 46 10.64 0.79 -9.76
C VAL A 46 9.31 1.52 -9.88
N HIS A 47 8.37 1.22 -8.99
CA HIS A 47 7.01 1.72 -9.04
C HIS A 47 6.66 2.47 -7.77
N ALA A 48 6.10 3.68 -7.90
CA ALA A 48 5.54 4.41 -6.77
C ALA A 48 4.26 3.72 -6.30
N VAL A 49 4.22 3.39 -5.01
CA VAL A 49 3.08 2.70 -4.38
C VAL A 49 2.38 3.59 -3.36
N ALA A 50 3.08 4.56 -2.77
CA ALA A 50 2.49 5.55 -1.88
C ALA A 50 3.23 6.89 -1.97
N VAL A 51 2.53 7.96 -1.62
CA VAL A 51 3.01 9.33 -1.47
C VAL A 51 3.03 9.67 0.01
N TRP A 52 4.12 10.28 0.44
CA TRP A 52 4.35 10.82 1.78
C TRP A 52 4.26 12.34 1.75
N ASN A 53 3.47 12.92 2.65
CA ASN A 53 3.39 14.38 2.87
C ASN A 53 3.06 14.74 4.33
N GLY A 54 3.53 13.90 5.27
CA GLY A 54 3.10 13.90 6.67
C GLY A 54 2.00 12.88 6.97
N ALA A 55 1.31 12.41 5.92
CA ALA A 55 0.52 11.18 5.91
C ALA A 55 0.98 10.31 4.73
N LEU A 56 0.58 9.04 4.73
CA LEU A 56 0.91 8.10 3.67
C LEU A 56 -0.40 7.68 2.96
N SER A 57 -0.50 7.98 1.67
CA SER A 57 -1.63 7.57 0.83
C SER A 57 -1.14 7.05 -0.53
N GLY A 58 -1.98 6.35 -1.28
CA GLY A 58 -1.63 5.89 -2.62
C GLY A 58 -2.87 5.75 -3.50
N ALA A 59 -2.69 5.93 -4.81
CA ALA A 59 -3.75 5.77 -5.80
C ALA A 59 -3.50 4.47 -6.58
N PRO A 60 -4.03 3.31 -6.13
CA PRO A 60 -3.77 2.04 -6.78
C PRO A 60 -4.32 2.01 -8.21
N GLY A 61 -3.47 1.63 -9.16
CA GLY A 61 -3.85 1.36 -10.56
C GLY A 61 -4.00 -0.12 -10.90
N SER A 62 -3.75 -1.01 -9.93
CA SER A 62 -3.82 -2.46 -10.06
C SER A 62 -3.87 -3.16 -8.71
N ASP A 63 -4.22 -4.45 -8.71
CA ASP A 63 -4.18 -5.31 -7.51
C ASP A 63 -2.80 -5.33 -6.87
N TRP A 64 -1.74 -5.22 -7.69
CA TRP A 64 -0.37 -5.13 -7.21
C TRP A 64 -0.14 -3.87 -6.35
N HIS A 65 -0.68 -2.73 -6.76
CA HIS A 65 -0.57 -1.51 -5.95
C HIS A 65 -1.36 -1.64 -4.65
N VAL A 66 -2.57 -2.23 -4.69
CA VAL A 66 -3.37 -2.53 -3.48
C VAL A 66 -2.59 -3.44 -2.53
N ALA A 67 -2.00 -4.51 -3.05
CA ALA A 67 -1.20 -5.46 -2.28
C ALA A 67 0.02 -4.79 -1.62
N GLN A 68 0.75 -3.94 -2.36
CA GLN A 68 1.90 -3.22 -1.80
C GLN A 68 1.47 -2.24 -0.70
N LEU A 69 0.38 -1.49 -0.91
CA LEU A 69 -0.18 -0.61 0.12
C LEU A 69 -0.62 -1.39 1.36
N ALA A 70 -1.24 -2.57 1.19
CA ALA A 70 -1.66 -3.42 2.30
C ALA A 70 -0.46 -3.99 3.07
N ARG A 71 0.66 -4.27 2.38
CA ARG A 71 1.93 -4.63 3.03
C ARG A 71 2.49 -3.45 3.81
N VAL A 72 2.55 -2.27 3.20
CA VAL A 72 3.03 -1.04 3.83
C VAL A 72 2.23 -0.73 5.09
N SER A 73 0.90 -0.77 5.03
CA SER A 73 0.06 -0.53 6.20
C SER A 73 0.29 -1.57 7.29
N GLY A 74 0.32 -2.86 6.94
CA GLY A 74 0.57 -3.95 7.89
C GLY A 74 1.93 -3.83 8.59
N LEU A 75 2.99 -3.49 7.84
CA LEU A 75 4.34 -3.27 8.38
C LEU A 75 4.39 -2.11 9.37
N LEU A 76 3.61 -1.06 9.13
CA LEU A 76 3.52 0.11 10.01
C LEU A 76 2.55 -0.09 11.18
N GLY A 77 1.89 -1.25 11.29
CA GLY A 77 0.83 -1.48 12.27
C GLY A 77 -0.34 -0.51 12.08
N ALA A 78 -0.63 -0.16 10.84
CA ALA A 78 -1.64 0.80 10.41
C ALA A 78 -2.83 0.09 9.77
N ARG A 79 -3.93 0.83 9.60
CA ARG A 79 -5.06 0.41 8.78
C ARG A 79 -4.94 1.03 7.41
N LEU A 80 -5.22 0.26 6.36
CA LEU A 80 -5.38 0.80 5.02
C LEU A 80 -6.87 1.02 4.78
N VAL A 81 -7.28 2.25 4.51
CA VAL A 81 -8.68 2.66 4.42
C VAL A 81 -8.93 3.33 3.08
N GLY A 82 -10.04 2.97 2.45
CA GLY A 82 -10.52 3.57 1.22
C GLY A 82 -11.24 4.90 1.42
N GLU A 83 -11.67 5.50 0.31
CA GLU A 83 -12.48 6.72 0.32
C GLU A 83 -13.89 6.48 0.87
N ASP A 84 -14.43 5.27 0.69
CA ASP A 84 -15.79 4.89 1.07
C ASP A 84 -15.85 4.20 2.46
N GLY A 85 -14.73 4.17 3.19
CA GLY A 85 -14.63 3.60 4.53
C GLY A 85 -14.37 2.09 4.58
N GLU A 86 -14.20 1.46 3.41
CA GLU A 86 -13.70 0.10 3.31
C GLU A 86 -12.26 0.00 3.85
N SER A 87 -11.89 -1.20 4.30
CA SER A 87 -10.56 -1.47 4.83
C SER A 87 -9.87 -2.56 4.02
N TYR A 88 -8.57 -2.42 3.86
CA TYR A 88 -7.75 -3.35 3.10
C TYR A 88 -6.73 -4.00 4.02
N ALA A 89 -6.61 -5.32 3.94
CA ALA A 89 -5.70 -6.08 4.78
C ALA A 89 -5.16 -7.30 4.07
N ILE A 90 -4.12 -7.88 4.64
CA ILE A 90 -3.65 -9.21 4.29
C ILE A 90 -4.08 -10.15 5.41
N ARG A 91 -4.95 -11.11 5.11
CA ARG A 91 -5.39 -12.16 6.06
C ARG A 91 -5.10 -13.52 5.47
N ASP A 92 -4.43 -14.36 6.23
CA ASP A 92 -4.00 -15.71 5.80
C ASP A 92 -3.30 -15.73 4.43
N GLY A 93 -2.53 -14.68 4.13
CA GLY A 93 -1.82 -14.51 2.86
C GLY A 93 -2.69 -14.08 1.67
N VAL A 94 -3.95 -13.76 1.88
CA VAL A 94 -4.89 -13.21 0.88
C VAL A 94 -5.00 -11.71 1.07
N VAL A 95 -4.94 -10.95 -0.02
CA VAL A 95 -5.24 -9.52 -0.03
C VAL A 95 -6.75 -9.37 -0.16
N GLU A 96 -7.36 -8.69 0.80
CA GLU A 96 -8.81 -8.54 0.87
C GLU A 96 -9.22 -7.11 1.21
N GLN A 97 -10.39 -6.72 0.70
CA GLN A 97 -11.14 -5.54 1.06
C GLN A 97 -12.33 -5.96 1.93
N THR A 98 -12.50 -5.34 3.09
CA THR A 98 -13.69 -5.49 3.94
C THR A 98 -14.49 -4.20 3.94
N GLY A 99 -15.75 -4.26 3.52
CA GLY A 99 -16.74 -3.20 3.65
C GLY A 99 -18.02 -3.70 4.34
N ASP A 100 -19.11 -2.93 4.21
CA ASP A 100 -20.36 -3.18 4.96
C ASP A 100 -21.12 -4.45 4.53
N GLN A 101 -20.94 -4.93 3.29
CA GLN A 101 -21.80 -5.97 2.73
C GLN A 101 -21.12 -7.33 2.52
N ALA A 102 -19.81 -7.37 2.28
CA ALA A 102 -19.01 -8.59 2.21
C ALA A 102 -17.51 -8.26 2.12
N ALA A 103 -16.65 -9.24 2.45
CA ALA A 103 -15.24 -9.18 2.11
C ALA A 103 -15.04 -9.56 0.63
N TYR A 104 -14.25 -8.77 -0.10
CA TYR A 104 -13.82 -9.05 -1.45
C TYR A 104 -12.35 -9.48 -1.43
N GLU A 105 -12.05 -10.64 -2.03
CA GLU A 105 -10.69 -11.16 -2.13
C GLU A 105 -10.09 -10.78 -3.48
N PHE A 106 -8.95 -10.09 -3.46
CA PHE A 106 -8.17 -9.80 -4.66
C PHE A 106 -7.34 -11.01 -5.12
N GLY A 107 -6.95 -11.87 -4.17
CA GLY A 107 -6.15 -13.06 -4.42
C GLY A 107 -4.99 -13.23 -3.44
N ARG A 108 -4.18 -14.27 -3.65
CA ARG A 108 -3.00 -14.54 -2.81
C ARG A 108 -1.95 -13.46 -3.03
N LEU A 109 -1.38 -12.99 -1.92
CA LEU A 109 -0.36 -11.95 -1.94
C LEU A 109 0.82 -12.33 -2.84
N GLU A 110 1.33 -13.55 -2.72
CA GLU A 110 2.47 -14.02 -3.50
C GLU A 110 2.19 -14.06 -5.01
N GLU A 111 0.98 -14.46 -5.40
CA GLU A 111 0.54 -14.50 -6.80
C GLU A 111 0.42 -13.09 -7.37
N ILE A 112 -0.21 -12.18 -6.62
CA ILE A 112 -0.35 -10.77 -7.01
C ILE A 112 1.04 -10.13 -7.16
N LEU A 113 1.94 -10.31 -6.19
CA LEU A 113 3.28 -9.75 -6.24
C LEU A 113 4.11 -10.32 -7.40
N ALA A 114 3.96 -11.61 -7.71
CA ALA A 114 4.63 -12.23 -8.85
C ALA A 114 4.12 -11.69 -10.19
N ALA A 115 2.80 -11.49 -10.33
CA ALA A 115 2.17 -10.96 -11.53
C ALA A 115 2.62 -9.52 -11.86
N GLY A 116 2.96 -8.73 -10.83
CA GLY A 116 3.47 -7.38 -11.02
C GLY A 116 2.39 -6.34 -11.32
N PRO A 117 2.78 -5.10 -11.65
CA PRO A 117 1.86 -4.00 -11.91
C PRO A 117 1.18 -4.16 -13.28
N ALA A 118 0.17 -5.03 -13.36
CA ALA A 118 -0.74 -5.12 -14.51
C ALA A 118 -1.95 -4.22 -14.26
N THR A 119 -2.12 -3.17 -15.07
CA THR A 119 -3.25 -2.24 -14.93
C THR A 119 -4.57 -2.97 -15.01
N TRP A 120 -5.54 -2.58 -14.18
CA TRP A 120 -6.92 -3.00 -14.39
C TRP A 120 -7.36 -2.57 -15.79
N ARG A 121 -7.82 -3.52 -16.60
CA ARG A 121 -8.43 -3.17 -17.88
C ARG A 121 -9.79 -2.55 -17.57
N ALA A 122 -9.96 -1.30 -18.01
CA ALA A 122 -11.23 -0.58 -17.97
C ALA A 122 -12.31 -1.28 -18.81
#